data_AF-A0A259IAA9-F1
#
_entry.id   AF-A0A259IAA9-F1
#
_cell.length_a   1.000
_cell.length_b   1.000
_cell.length_c   1.000
_cell.angle_alpha   90.00
_cell.angle_beta   90.00
_cell.angle_gamma   90.00
#
_symmetry.space_group_name_H-M   'P 1'
#
loop_
_entity.id
_entity.type
_entity.pdbx_description
1 polymer ?
#
loop_
_entity_poly.entity_id
_entity_poly.type
_entity_poly.pdbx_seq_one_letter_code
_entity_poly.pdbx_strand_id
1 'polypeptide(L)'
;CGDPDEHLITQHRLAMKRGFSQKIGYATKGTACFRVPSAYWQAKVINRFLWDSANETPIAFETKDALGCVQDLIWPGLNRISKETTDRMRRDFPTFEDPWHTVHGYLKWLKDKHWMFDKRVLGKQWLPSTSALYLRKEQEAAWQQERERKEAVTDWVDMILSSVPANETSDFDRTAWIDWFVTSYDEDEARALHEAIYDMVVGGRRLADDLLGLPLLAEYERQAISQDERRVQNETERVARLAEVERNRRISTMQDKASSVLGQLAQHWLTTANAQLDGKTPLDLAIDSDEGLARATSELARMHSERIEAETLAADKARQQAALEKNRLELTALADKRARDPVRAHLWCKSPNPKLGGQRPIDYCVDDRALRICKEVMPASL
;
A
#
# COMPACT_ATOMS: atom_id res chain seq x y z
N CYS A 1 54.29 -27.41 -31.62
CA CYS A 1 52.81 -27.48 -31.67
C CYS A 1 52.32 -26.40 -32.61
N GLY A 2 51.35 -26.69 -33.46
CA GLY A 2 50.65 -25.65 -34.23
C GLY A 2 49.63 -24.94 -33.34
N ASP A 3 49.28 -23.71 -33.68
CA ASP A 3 48.20 -23.00 -33.01
C ASP A 3 46.86 -23.73 -33.25
N PRO A 4 46.04 -23.92 -32.20
CA PRO A 4 44.72 -24.53 -32.34
C PRO A 4 43.81 -23.62 -33.15
N ASP A 5 42.99 -24.20 -34.02
CA ASP A 5 41.96 -23.45 -34.74
C ASP A 5 40.81 -23.01 -33.79
N GLU A 6 39.97 -22.09 -34.28
CA GLU A 6 38.85 -21.53 -33.51
C GLU A 6 37.85 -22.61 -33.07
N HIS A 7 37.67 -23.65 -33.87
CA HIS A 7 36.79 -24.77 -33.55
C HIS A 7 37.31 -25.57 -32.35
N LEU A 8 38.61 -25.88 -32.30
CA LEU A 8 39.25 -26.57 -31.18
C LEU A 8 39.25 -25.72 -29.91
N ILE A 9 39.43 -24.40 -30.03
CA ILE A 9 39.29 -23.46 -28.90
C ILE A 9 37.87 -23.53 -28.34
N THR A 10 36.86 -23.56 -29.21
CA THR A 10 35.45 -23.69 -28.83
C THR A 10 35.17 -25.03 -28.15
N GLN A 11 35.68 -26.14 -28.68
CA GLN A 11 35.56 -27.47 -28.06
C GLN A 11 36.22 -27.53 -26.68
N HIS A 12 37.39 -26.90 -26.53
CA HIS A 12 38.09 -26.80 -25.25
C HIS A 12 37.28 -26.00 -24.23
N ARG A 13 36.78 -24.80 -24.59
CA ARG A 13 35.91 -23.99 -23.72
C ARG A 13 34.62 -24.71 -23.36
N LEU A 14 34.02 -25.44 -24.30
CA LEU A 14 32.82 -26.24 -24.07
C LEU A 14 33.06 -27.35 -23.05
N ALA A 15 34.18 -28.06 -23.14
CA ALA A 15 34.55 -29.08 -22.16
C ALA A 15 34.75 -28.48 -20.75
N MET A 16 35.35 -27.28 -20.67
CA MET A 16 35.50 -26.53 -19.42
C MET A 16 34.12 -26.16 -18.84
N LYS A 17 33.21 -25.61 -19.67
CA LYS A 17 31.85 -25.24 -19.25
C LYS A 17 31.04 -26.44 -18.78
N ARG A 18 31.26 -27.61 -19.38
CA ARG A 18 30.67 -28.91 -18.99
C ARG A 18 31.27 -29.53 -17.71
N GLY A 19 32.22 -28.86 -17.05
CA GLY A 19 32.82 -29.33 -15.80
C GLY A 19 34.01 -30.29 -15.96
N PHE A 20 34.54 -30.47 -17.19
CA PHE A 20 35.65 -31.40 -17.46
C PHE A 20 37.04 -30.77 -17.40
N SER A 21 37.20 -29.61 -16.75
CA SER A 21 38.46 -28.88 -16.68
C SER A 21 39.63 -29.70 -16.13
N GLN A 22 39.36 -30.51 -15.10
CA GLN A 22 40.36 -31.41 -14.50
C GLN A 22 40.56 -32.73 -15.29
N LYS A 23 39.81 -32.93 -16.38
CA LYS A 23 39.79 -34.17 -17.18
C LYS A 23 40.46 -34.02 -18.53
N ILE A 24 40.93 -32.81 -18.84
CA ILE A 24 41.69 -32.47 -20.05
C ILE A 24 43.06 -31.92 -19.66
N GLY A 25 44.02 -31.99 -20.56
CA GLY A 25 45.41 -31.62 -20.29
C GLY A 25 46.24 -32.70 -19.60
N TYR A 26 45.74 -33.94 -19.53
CA TYR A 26 46.50 -35.06 -18.97
C TYR A 26 47.72 -35.37 -19.86
N ALA A 27 48.90 -35.44 -19.25
CA ALA A 27 50.13 -35.78 -19.93
C ALA A 27 50.23 -37.30 -20.12
N THR A 28 49.93 -37.78 -21.32
CA THR A 28 50.17 -39.17 -21.75
C THR A 28 51.55 -39.32 -22.37
N LYS A 29 52.14 -40.52 -22.34
CA LYS A 29 53.23 -40.83 -23.27
C LYS A 29 52.71 -40.70 -24.72
N GLY A 30 53.54 -40.25 -25.66
CA GLY A 30 53.13 -40.02 -27.05
C GLY A 30 52.31 -38.75 -27.33
N THR A 31 52.24 -37.77 -26.41
CA THR A 31 51.64 -36.45 -26.71
C THR A 31 52.21 -35.79 -27.97
N ALA A 32 53.51 -36.02 -28.24
CA ALA A 32 54.22 -35.51 -29.41
C ALA A 32 53.66 -36.01 -30.75
N CYS A 33 52.80 -37.05 -30.75
CA CYS A 33 52.12 -37.51 -31.96
C CYS A 33 51.04 -36.53 -32.47
N PHE A 34 50.60 -35.60 -31.63
CA PHE A 34 49.56 -34.62 -31.96
C PHE A 34 50.15 -33.26 -32.32
N ARG A 35 49.49 -32.56 -33.23
CA ARG A 35 49.84 -31.20 -33.66
C ARG A 35 49.47 -30.14 -32.61
N VAL A 36 48.51 -30.47 -31.74
CA VAL A 36 47.95 -29.59 -30.71
C VAL A 36 48.26 -30.10 -29.30
N PRO A 37 48.27 -29.23 -28.27
CA PRO A 37 48.40 -29.66 -26.88
C PRO A 37 47.32 -30.65 -26.44
N SER A 38 47.63 -31.46 -25.42
CA SER A 38 46.74 -32.52 -24.93
C SER A 38 45.33 -32.06 -24.59
N ALA A 39 45.19 -30.85 -24.04
CA ALA A 39 43.90 -30.30 -23.62
C ALA A 39 42.88 -30.21 -24.76
N TYR A 40 43.32 -29.95 -26.00
CA TYR A 40 42.41 -29.75 -27.13
C TYR A 40 41.87 -31.06 -27.70
N TRP A 41 42.75 -32.03 -27.98
CA TRP A 41 42.29 -33.32 -28.51
C TRP A 41 41.54 -34.12 -27.44
N GLN A 42 41.91 -34.00 -26.16
CA GLN A 42 41.19 -34.62 -25.05
C GLN A 42 39.80 -34.00 -24.86
N ALA A 43 39.67 -32.68 -24.99
CA ALA A 43 38.36 -32.02 -24.97
C ALA A 43 37.42 -32.54 -26.08
N LYS A 44 37.96 -32.75 -27.30
CA LYS A 44 37.19 -33.33 -28.42
C LYS A 44 36.69 -34.74 -28.10
N VAL A 45 37.53 -35.59 -27.50
CA VAL A 45 37.16 -36.95 -27.06
C VAL A 45 36.10 -36.91 -25.95
N ILE A 46 36.28 -36.08 -24.93
CA ILE A 46 35.32 -35.95 -23.82
C ILE A 46 33.97 -35.46 -24.31
N ASN A 47 33.93 -34.38 -25.10
CA ASN A 47 32.67 -33.84 -25.59
C ASN A 47 31.91 -34.90 -26.40
N ARG A 48 32.60 -35.60 -27.30
CA ARG A 48 31.98 -36.62 -28.14
C ARG A 48 31.49 -37.83 -27.36
N PHE A 49 32.32 -38.38 -26.47
CA PHE A 49 32.11 -39.72 -25.91
C PHE A 49 31.64 -39.75 -24.44
N LEU A 50 31.90 -38.70 -23.68
CA LEU A 50 31.47 -38.59 -22.27
C LEU A 50 30.26 -37.65 -22.10
N TRP A 51 30.01 -36.77 -23.05
CA TRP A 51 28.85 -35.88 -23.04
C TRP A 51 27.83 -36.24 -24.13
N ASP A 52 28.16 -36.02 -25.40
CA ASP A 52 27.20 -36.10 -26.51
C ASP A 52 26.66 -37.53 -26.72
N SER A 53 27.48 -38.57 -26.55
CA SER A 53 27.05 -39.97 -26.65
C SER A 53 26.52 -40.56 -25.34
N ALA A 54 26.51 -39.78 -24.26
CA ALA A 54 26.10 -40.21 -22.93
C ALA A 54 24.59 -39.99 -22.70
N ASN A 55 23.77 -40.21 -23.74
CA ASN A 55 22.30 -40.13 -23.66
C ASN A 55 21.75 -41.19 -22.68
N GLU A 56 20.42 -41.24 -22.47
CA GLU A 56 19.77 -42.17 -21.53
C GLU A 56 20.25 -43.63 -21.68
N THR A 57 20.68 -44.03 -22.88
CA THR A 57 21.44 -45.25 -23.14
C THR A 57 22.88 -44.93 -23.56
N PRO A 58 23.88 -45.14 -22.69
CA PRO A 58 25.29 -44.90 -23.03
C PRO A 58 25.74 -45.84 -24.16
N ILE A 59 26.30 -45.27 -25.23
CA ILE A 59 26.80 -46.03 -26.36
C ILE A 59 28.24 -46.47 -26.08
N ALA A 60 28.49 -47.78 -26.15
CA ALA A 60 29.83 -48.33 -26.01
C ALA A 60 30.67 -48.01 -27.26
N PHE A 61 31.95 -47.67 -27.07
CA PHE A 61 32.87 -47.37 -28.17
C PHE A 61 34.24 -48.01 -27.96
N GLU A 62 35.00 -48.19 -29.02
CA GLU A 62 36.36 -48.72 -28.98
C GLU A 62 37.42 -47.62 -29.04
N THR A 63 38.65 -47.95 -28.67
CA THR A 63 39.79 -47.00 -28.78
C THR A 63 39.97 -46.49 -30.21
N LYS A 64 39.64 -47.30 -31.22
CA LYS A 64 39.70 -46.90 -32.64
C LYS A 64 38.72 -45.78 -32.98
N ASP A 65 37.56 -45.73 -32.33
CA ASP A 65 36.53 -44.72 -32.56
C ASP A 65 36.97 -43.38 -31.97
N ALA A 66 37.55 -43.41 -30.77
CA ALA A 66 38.18 -42.24 -30.15
C ALA A 66 39.38 -41.74 -30.96
N LEU A 67 40.21 -42.64 -31.48
CA LEU A 67 41.32 -42.29 -32.38
C LEU A 67 40.81 -41.64 -33.67
N GLY A 68 39.74 -42.18 -34.27
CA GLY A 68 39.09 -41.60 -35.46
C GLY A 68 38.58 -40.18 -35.21
N CYS A 69 38.07 -39.89 -34.00
CA CYS A 69 37.61 -38.57 -33.60
C CYS A 69 38.72 -37.49 -33.59
N VAL A 70 39.98 -37.89 -33.36
CA VAL A 70 41.14 -36.99 -33.26
C VAL A 70 42.16 -37.21 -34.37
N GLN A 71 41.82 -37.98 -35.42
CA GLN A 71 42.74 -38.38 -36.47
C GLN A 71 43.27 -37.17 -37.27
N ASP A 72 42.43 -36.15 -37.42
CA ASP A 72 42.75 -34.85 -37.99
C ASP A 72 43.78 -34.07 -37.16
N LEU A 73 44.03 -34.44 -35.91
CA LEU A 73 44.93 -33.72 -35.01
C LEU A 73 46.32 -34.36 -34.91
N ILE A 74 46.52 -35.53 -35.51
CA ILE A 74 47.78 -36.28 -35.49
C ILE A 74 48.73 -35.73 -36.58
N TRP A 75 50.05 -35.77 -36.33
CA TRP A 75 51.04 -35.41 -37.35
C TRP A 75 50.94 -36.34 -38.57
N PRO A 76 50.97 -35.80 -39.81
CA PRO A 76 51.07 -36.61 -41.02
C PRO A 76 52.21 -37.62 -40.94
N GLY A 77 51.97 -38.85 -41.37
CA GLY A 77 52.94 -39.96 -41.29
C GLY A 77 52.88 -40.79 -40.01
N LEU A 78 52.35 -40.25 -38.89
CA LEU A 78 52.17 -41.01 -37.64
C LEU A 78 50.81 -41.73 -37.57
N ASN A 79 49.88 -41.39 -38.47
CA ASN A 79 48.53 -41.96 -38.53
C ASN A 79 48.47 -43.47 -38.80
N ARG A 80 49.49 -44.04 -39.46
CA ARG A 80 49.58 -45.46 -39.82
C ARG A 80 51.01 -45.95 -39.70
N ILE A 81 51.55 -45.87 -38.49
CA ILE A 81 52.89 -46.37 -38.18
C ILE A 81 52.85 -47.91 -38.04
N SER A 82 53.83 -48.59 -38.63
CA SER A 82 53.97 -50.05 -38.46
C SER A 82 54.51 -50.38 -37.07
N LYS A 83 54.18 -51.57 -36.56
CA LYS A 83 54.68 -52.04 -35.25
C LYS A 83 56.21 -51.98 -35.14
N GLU A 84 56.90 -52.38 -36.21
CA GLU A 84 58.37 -52.31 -36.29
C GLU A 84 58.88 -50.87 -36.16
N THR A 85 58.19 -49.90 -36.77
CA THR A 85 58.53 -48.48 -36.66
C THR A 85 58.25 -47.95 -35.25
N THR A 86 57.14 -48.35 -34.62
CA THR A 86 56.86 -48.01 -33.21
C THR A 86 57.96 -48.55 -32.29
N ASP A 87 58.36 -49.82 -32.47
CA ASP A 87 59.35 -50.47 -31.61
C ASP A 87 60.75 -49.87 -31.81
N ARG A 88 61.07 -49.35 -32.99
CA ARG A 88 62.28 -48.55 -33.23
C ARG A 88 62.17 -47.17 -32.56
N MET A 89 61.09 -46.45 -32.79
CA MET A 89 60.87 -45.11 -32.20
C MET A 89 60.87 -45.15 -30.67
N ARG A 90 60.32 -46.19 -30.05
CA ARG A 90 60.33 -46.35 -28.58
C ARG A 90 61.73 -46.61 -28.01
N ARG A 91 62.62 -47.24 -28.78
CA ARG A 91 64.04 -47.42 -28.39
C ARG A 91 64.79 -46.10 -28.39
N ASP A 92 64.57 -45.29 -29.42
CA ASP A 92 65.28 -44.01 -29.60
C ASP A 92 64.65 -42.89 -28.74
N PHE A 93 63.34 -42.96 -28.50
CA PHE A 93 62.56 -42.00 -27.73
C PHE A 93 61.69 -42.75 -26.69
N PRO A 94 62.18 -42.95 -25.45
CA PRO A 94 61.47 -43.74 -24.43
C PRO A 94 60.07 -43.23 -24.02
N THR A 95 59.76 -41.96 -24.32
CA THR A 95 58.46 -41.32 -24.07
C THR A 95 57.51 -41.41 -25.26
N PHE A 96 57.96 -41.96 -26.39
CA PHE A 96 57.15 -42.16 -27.58
C PHE A 96 56.16 -43.31 -27.37
N GLU A 97 54.92 -43.05 -27.74
CA GLU A 97 53.87 -44.05 -27.93
C GLU A 97 53.16 -43.69 -29.23
N ASP A 98 52.70 -44.68 -29.99
CA ASP A 98 51.91 -44.39 -31.18
C ASP A 98 50.55 -43.77 -30.81
N PRO A 99 49.85 -43.12 -31.76
CA PRO A 99 48.60 -42.42 -31.48
C PRO A 99 47.52 -43.31 -30.84
N TRP A 100 47.45 -44.59 -31.23
CA TRP A 100 46.47 -45.50 -30.66
C TRP A 100 46.76 -45.74 -29.18
N HIS A 101 48.01 -46.04 -28.81
CA HIS A 101 48.41 -46.25 -27.41
C HIS A 101 48.29 -44.97 -26.58
N THR A 102 48.51 -43.81 -27.19
CA THR A 102 48.34 -42.50 -26.54
C THR A 102 46.87 -42.27 -26.16
N VAL A 103 45.95 -42.43 -27.11
CA VAL A 103 44.50 -42.32 -26.85
C VAL A 103 44.04 -43.40 -25.87
N HIS A 104 44.53 -44.64 -26.02
CA HIS A 104 44.22 -45.73 -25.10
C HIS A 104 44.65 -45.43 -23.67
N GLY A 105 45.84 -44.85 -23.50
CA GLY A 105 46.38 -44.45 -22.21
C GLY A 105 45.54 -43.37 -21.53
N TYR A 106 45.01 -42.42 -22.31
CA TYR A 106 44.07 -41.42 -21.81
C TYR A 106 42.72 -42.02 -21.39
N LEU A 107 42.13 -42.91 -22.19
CA LEU A 107 40.88 -43.59 -21.84
C LEU A 107 41.06 -44.49 -20.60
N LYS A 108 42.22 -45.15 -20.48
CA LYS A 108 42.58 -45.90 -19.27
C LYS A 108 42.67 -44.98 -18.05
N TRP A 109 43.29 -43.82 -18.20
CA TRP A 109 43.36 -42.82 -17.12
C TRP A 109 41.96 -42.34 -16.70
N LEU A 110 41.06 -42.06 -17.65
CA LEU A 110 39.66 -41.73 -17.34
C LEU A 110 38.96 -42.86 -16.57
N LYS A 111 39.20 -44.11 -16.96
CA LYS A 111 38.73 -45.29 -16.21
C LYS A 111 39.30 -45.32 -14.80
N ASP A 112 40.60 -45.13 -14.63
CA ASP A 112 41.27 -45.17 -13.33
C ASP A 112 40.79 -44.01 -12.42
N LYS A 113 40.25 -42.94 -13.01
CA LYS A 113 39.56 -41.84 -12.32
C LYS A 113 38.04 -42.04 -12.17
N HIS A 114 37.54 -43.24 -12.46
CA HIS A 114 36.12 -43.62 -12.40
C HIS A 114 35.19 -42.83 -13.33
N TRP A 115 35.70 -42.24 -14.42
CA TRP A 115 34.88 -41.55 -15.42
C TRP A 115 34.39 -42.48 -16.53
N MET A 116 35.02 -43.65 -16.67
CA MET A 116 34.69 -44.65 -17.68
C MET A 116 34.84 -46.07 -17.15
N PHE A 117 34.19 -47.04 -17.81
CA PHE A 117 34.37 -48.47 -17.55
C PHE A 117 34.75 -49.21 -18.82
N ASP A 118 35.49 -50.33 -18.67
CA ASP A 118 35.74 -51.26 -19.75
C ASP A 118 34.72 -52.41 -19.75
N LYS A 119 33.93 -52.52 -20.83
CA LYS A 119 33.04 -53.67 -21.07
C LYS A 119 33.77 -54.68 -21.95
N ARG A 120 33.75 -55.96 -21.57
CA ARG A 120 34.49 -57.05 -22.24
C ARG A 120 33.59 -58.05 -22.98
N VAL A 121 32.38 -57.65 -23.36
CA VAL A 121 31.39 -58.59 -23.92
C VAL A 121 31.68 -58.92 -25.40
N LEU A 122 32.35 -58.03 -26.15
CA LEU A 122 32.74 -58.22 -27.57
C LEU A 122 34.04 -57.47 -27.90
N GLY A 123 35.09 -57.63 -27.08
CA GLY A 123 36.32 -56.83 -27.15
C GLY A 123 36.36 -55.72 -26.10
N LYS A 124 37.47 -54.96 -26.04
CA LYS A 124 37.66 -53.90 -25.03
C LYS A 124 36.93 -52.63 -25.46
N GLN A 125 35.68 -52.52 -25.04
CA GLN A 125 34.84 -51.35 -25.26
C GLN A 125 34.85 -50.44 -24.03
N TRP A 126 34.68 -49.15 -24.25
CA TRP A 126 34.61 -48.11 -23.25
C TRP A 126 33.19 -47.58 -23.13
N LEU A 127 32.77 -47.31 -21.90
CA LEU A 127 31.47 -46.73 -21.58
C LEU A 127 31.64 -45.60 -20.57
N PRO A 128 30.86 -44.52 -20.67
CA PRO A 128 30.74 -43.54 -19.59
C PRO A 128 30.34 -44.21 -18.28
N SER A 129 30.94 -43.75 -17.18
CA SER A 129 30.55 -44.19 -15.84
C SER A 129 29.24 -43.55 -15.38
N THR A 130 28.63 -44.10 -14.33
CA THR A 130 27.52 -43.46 -13.62
C THR A 130 27.89 -42.07 -13.10
N SER A 131 29.13 -41.86 -12.68
CA SER A 131 29.63 -40.54 -12.23
C SER A 131 29.66 -39.52 -13.38
N ALA A 132 30.05 -39.94 -14.59
CA ALA A 132 30.01 -39.09 -15.78
C ALA A 132 28.57 -38.71 -16.15
N LEU A 133 27.65 -39.67 -16.08
CA LEU A 133 26.22 -39.44 -16.33
C LEU A 133 25.60 -38.52 -15.28
N TYR A 134 25.98 -38.68 -14.01
CA TYR A 134 25.50 -37.83 -12.92
C TYR A 134 25.98 -36.39 -13.08
N LEU A 135 27.28 -36.17 -13.33
CA LEU A 135 27.82 -34.83 -13.60
C LEU A 135 27.08 -34.16 -14.77
N ARG A 136 26.84 -34.91 -15.85
CA ARG A 136 26.08 -34.40 -17.00
C ARG A 136 24.68 -33.94 -16.57
N LYS A 137 23.92 -34.79 -15.88
CA LYS A 137 22.57 -34.47 -15.41
C LYS A 137 22.54 -33.26 -14.49
N GLU A 138 23.50 -33.19 -13.56
CA GLU A 138 23.64 -32.05 -12.64
C GLU A 138 23.92 -30.74 -13.40
N GLN A 139 24.82 -30.77 -14.38
CA GLN A 139 25.14 -29.61 -15.21
C GLN A 139 23.98 -29.22 -16.15
N GLU A 140 23.29 -30.18 -16.75
CA GLU A 140 22.09 -29.91 -17.56
C GLU A 140 20.96 -29.32 -16.71
N ALA A 141 20.77 -29.81 -15.48
CA ALA A 141 19.81 -29.23 -14.53
C ALA A 141 20.19 -27.81 -14.13
N ALA A 142 21.48 -27.54 -13.84
CA ALA A 142 21.96 -26.20 -13.52
C ALA A 142 21.76 -25.22 -14.69
N TRP A 143 22.09 -25.64 -15.93
CA TRP A 143 21.83 -24.81 -17.11
C TRP A 143 20.34 -24.63 -17.39
N GLN A 144 19.52 -25.63 -17.11
CA GLN A 144 18.07 -25.51 -17.23
C GLN A 144 17.53 -24.49 -16.23
N GLN A 145 17.94 -24.57 -14.97
CA GLN A 145 17.57 -23.60 -13.95
C GLN A 145 18.02 -22.18 -14.31
N GLU A 146 19.25 -22.00 -14.79
CA GLU A 146 19.74 -20.69 -15.25
C GLU A 146 18.88 -20.15 -16.41
N ARG A 147 18.49 -21.00 -17.36
CA ARG A 147 17.60 -20.61 -18.47
C ARG A 147 16.21 -20.22 -17.99
N GLU A 148 15.57 -21.07 -17.20
CA GLU A 148 14.25 -20.81 -16.62
C GLU A 148 14.25 -19.52 -15.82
N ARG A 149 15.33 -19.26 -15.08
CA ARG A 149 15.50 -18.02 -14.31
C ARG A 149 15.62 -16.79 -15.21
N LYS A 150 16.42 -16.87 -16.29
CA LYS A 150 16.52 -15.77 -17.27
C LYS A 150 15.20 -15.53 -18.00
N GLU A 151 14.48 -16.59 -18.37
CA GLU A 151 13.15 -16.49 -18.99
C GLU A 151 12.15 -15.81 -18.05
N ALA A 152 12.07 -16.23 -16.79
CA ALA A 152 11.20 -15.60 -15.80
C ALA A 152 11.50 -14.10 -15.58
N VAL A 153 12.78 -13.72 -15.51
CA VAL A 153 13.19 -12.31 -15.40
C VAL A 153 12.89 -11.54 -16.69
N THR A 154 12.98 -12.19 -17.85
CA THR A 154 12.63 -11.58 -19.15
C THR A 154 11.14 -11.24 -19.18
N ASP A 155 10.27 -12.20 -18.85
CA ASP A 155 8.82 -12.01 -18.83
C ASP A 155 8.41 -10.87 -17.87
N TRP A 156 9.09 -10.78 -16.73
CA TRP A 156 8.89 -9.69 -15.77
C TRP A 156 9.26 -8.33 -16.35
N VAL A 157 10.47 -8.20 -16.91
CA VAL A 157 10.94 -6.94 -17.51
C VAL A 157 10.02 -6.53 -18.66
N ASP A 158 9.56 -7.49 -19.46
CA ASP A 158 8.58 -7.24 -20.52
C ASP A 158 7.26 -6.70 -19.97
N MET A 159 6.74 -7.31 -18.91
CA MET A 159 5.51 -6.86 -18.27
C MET A 159 5.65 -5.42 -17.74
N ILE A 160 6.74 -5.09 -17.03
CA ILE A 160 6.95 -3.73 -16.54
C ILE A 160 7.08 -2.74 -17.70
N LEU A 161 8.00 -3.00 -18.63
CA LEU A 161 8.36 -2.05 -19.67
C LEU A 161 7.25 -1.88 -20.72
N SER A 162 6.31 -2.83 -20.81
CA SER A 162 5.10 -2.66 -21.64
C SER A 162 4.21 -1.50 -21.20
N SER A 163 4.31 -1.09 -19.94
CA SER A 163 3.57 0.05 -19.39
C SER A 163 4.32 1.39 -19.59
N VAL A 164 5.55 1.35 -20.12
CA VAL A 164 6.43 2.52 -20.26
C VAL A 164 6.51 2.92 -21.74
N PRO A 165 6.48 4.22 -22.08
CA PRO A 165 6.66 4.68 -23.45
C PRO A 165 7.96 4.17 -24.09
N ALA A 166 7.89 3.70 -25.34
CA ALA A 166 9.03 3.08 -26.03
C ALA A 166 10.23 4.03 -26.22
N ASN A 167 10.01 5.35 -26.24
CA ASN A 167 11.08 6.33 -26.31
C ASN A 167 11.88 6.45 -25.00
N GLU A 168 11.33 6.02 -23.87
CA GLU A 168 12.02 6.03 -22.57
C GLU A 168 12.91 4.78 -22.40
N THR A 169 12.70 3.74 -23.23
CA THR A 169 13.39 2.45 -23.11
C THR A 169 14.40 2.17 -24.24
N SER A 170 14.59 3.09 -25.19
CA SER A 170 15.37 2.86 -26.42
C SER A 170 16.84 2.55 -26.19
N ASP A 171 17.43 3.13 -25.14
CA ASP A 171 18.87 3.01 -24.84
C ASP A 171 19.16 1.90 -23.82
N PHE A 172 18.14 1.16 -23.39
CA PHE A 172 18.26 0.13 -22.38
C PHE A 172 18.74 -1.19 -22.97
N ASP A 173 19.96 -1.62 -22.59
CA ASP A 173 20.47 -2.95 -22.93
C ASP A 173 19.84 -4.02 -22.03
N ARG A 174 18.70 -4.52 -22.48
CA ARG A 174 17.93 -5.57 -21.79
C ARG A 174 18.75 -6.83 -21.55
N THR A 175 19.52 -7.30 -22.53
CA THR A 175 20.24 -8.58 -22.40
C THR A 175 21.34 -8.48 -21.36
N ALA A 176 22.13 -7.39 -21.38
CA ALA A 176 23.16 -7.17 -20.38
C ALA A 176 22.54 -7.00 -18.97
N TRP A 177 21.40 -6.32 -18.87
CA TRP A 177 20.70 -6.14 -17.60
C TRP A 177 20.21 -7.45 -17.01
N ILE A 178 19.57 -8.33 -17.81
CA ILE A 178 19.09 -9.65 -17.34
C ILE A 178 20.25 -10.50 -16.82
N ASP A 179 21.36 -10.54 -17.57
CA ASP A 179 22.55 -11.30 -17.16
C ASP A 179 23.13 -10.77 -15.84
N TRP A 180 23.24 -9.45 -15.70
CA TRP A 180 23.66 -8.82 -14.45
C TRP A 180 22.72 -9.14 -13.29
N PHE A 181 21.40 -9.01 -13.50
CA PHE A 181 20.38 -9.18 -12.47
C PHE A 181 20.34 -10.63 -11.94
N VAL A 182 20.30 -11.61 -12.85
CA VAL A 182 20.32 -13.04 -12.49
C VAL A 182 21.62 -13.41 -11.76
N THR A 183 22.74 -12.75 -12.06
CA THR A 183 24.00 -13.01 -11.38
C THR A 183 24.08 -12.34 -10.00
N SER A 184 23.42 -11.20 -9.81
CA SER A 184 23.60 -10.34 -8.63
C SER A 184 22.65 -10.66 -7.48
N TYR A 185 21.48 -11.19 -7.78
CA TYR A 185 20.44 -11.50 -6.79
C TYR A 185 20.20 -13.01 -6.74
N ASP A 186 19.57 -13.50 -5.68
CA ASP A 186 18.98 -14.85 -5.67
C ASP A 186 17.49 -14.83 -6.14
N GLU A 187 16.77 -15.94 -5.99
CA GLU A 187 15.36 -16.03 -6.41
C GLU A 187 14.40 -15.24 -5.48
N ASP A 188 14.66 -15.25 -4.17
CA ASP A 188 13.81 -14.59 -3.17
C ASP A 188 13.99 -13.07 -3.23
N GLU A 189 15.25 -12.61 -3.32
CA GLU A 189 15.59 -11.20 -3.51
C GLU A 189 15.02 -10.67 -4.83
N ALA A 190 15.19 -11.42 -5.92
CA ALA A 190 14.65 -11.04 -7.23
C ALA A 190 13.13 -10.85 -7.18
N ARG A 191 12.42 -11.72 -6.47
CA ARG A 191 10.96 -11.63 -6.33
C ARG A 191 10.53 -10.41 -5.52
N ALA A 192 11.18 -10.13 -4.40
CA ALA A 192 10.84 -8.96 -3.58
C ALA A 192 11.07 -7.65 -4.35
N LEU A 193 12.18 -7.57 -5.07
CA LEU A 193 12.52 -6.45 -5.94
C LEU A 193 11.50 -6.30 -7.09
N HIS A 194 11.09 -7.43 -7.68
CA HIS A 194 10.01 -7.47 -8.67
C HIS A 194 8.71 -6.86 -8.15
N GLU A 195 8.24 -7.35 -7.01
CA GLU A 195 6.98 -6.89 -6.42
C GLU A 195 7.01 -5.38 -6.15
N ALA A 196 8.15 -4.84 -5.68
CA ALA A 196 8.29 -3.41 -5.42
C ALA A 196 8.18 -2.55 -6.69
N ILE A 197 8.88 -2.93 -7.77
CA ILE A 197 8.81 -2.21 -9.05
C ILE A 197 7.42 -2.35 -9.68
N TYR A 198 6.84 -3.55 -9.63
CA TYR A 198 5.51 -3.82 -10.18
C TYR A 198 4.42 -2.99 -9.47
N ASP A 199 4.44 -2.93 -8.13
CA ASP A 199 3.49 -2.14 -7.36
C ASP A 199 3.61 -0.63 -7.64
N MET A 200 4.80 -0.16 -8.00
CA MET A 200 5.01 1.23 -8.43
C MET A 200 4.43 1.47 -9.82
N VAL A 201 4.85 0.71 -10.82
CA VAL A 201 4.52 0.96 -12.24
C VAL A 201 3.09 0.58 -12.57
N VAL A 202 2.64 -0.59 -12.14
CA VAL A 202 1.30 -1.12 -12.46
C VAL A 202 0.31 -0.81 -11.35
N GLY A 203 0.73 -0.90 -10.09
CA GLY A 203 -0.14 -0.68 -8.94
C GLY A 203 -0.40 0.80 -8.62
N GLY A 204 0.55 1.69 -8.88
CA GLY A 204 0.49 3.11 -8.52
C GLY A 204 0.28 3.36 -7.02
N ARG A 205 0.72 2.43 -6.16
CA ARG A 205 0.45 2.44 -4.71
C ARG A 205 1.63 2.94 -3.89
N ARG A 206 2.85 2.56 -4.26
CA ARG A 206 4.08 2.85 -3.52
C ARG A 206 5.21 3.09 -4.51
N LEU A 207 6.04 4.09 -4.23
CA LEU A 207 7.27 4.32 -4.98
C LEU A 207 8.32 3.30 -4.56
N ALA A 208 9.02 2.71 -5.54
CA ALA A 208 10.12 1.80 -5.27
C ALA A 208 11.34 2.60 -4.75
N ASP A 209 12.06 2.04 -3.78
CA ASP A 209 13.23 2.71 -3.18
C ASP A 209 14.45 2.68 -4.12
N ASP A 210 14.55 1.66 -4.97
CA ASP A 210 15.59 1.49 -5.98
C ASP A 210 14.93 1.04 -7.30
N LEU A 211 15.37 1.61 -8.43
CA LEU A 211 14.91 1.27 -9.78
C LEU A 211 15.74 0.14 -10.41
N LEU A 212 16.82 -0.30 -9.76
CA LEU A 212 17.64 -1.43 -10.15
C LEU A 212 18.25 -1.27 -11.55
N GLY A 213 18.47 -0.03 -11.98
CA GLY A 213 18.98 0.28 -13.32
C GLY A 213 17.95 0.11 -14.44
N LEU A 214 16.67 -0.14 -14.14
CA LEU A 214 15.61 -0.11 -15.14
C LEU A 214 15.31 1.33 -15.57
N PRO A 215 14.91 1.55 -16.84
CA PRO A 215 14.61 2.87 -17.39
C PRO A 215 13.24 3.40 -16.92
N LEU A 216 13.09 3.60 -15.61
CA LEU A 216 11.79 3.91 -14.97
C LEU A 216 11.76 5.27 -14.29
N LEU A 217 12.78 6.13 -14.48
CA LEU A 217 12.86 7.41 -13.78
C LEU A 217 11.67 8.33 -14.11
N ALA A 218 11.29 8.43 -15.39
CA ALA A 218 10.15 9.26 -15.79
C ALA A 218 8.81 8.70 -15.25
N GLU A 219 8.66 7.38 -15.21
CA GLU A 219 7.48 6.74 -14.60
C GLU A 219 7.43 6.98 -13.09
N TYR A 220 8.57 6.88 -12.41
CA TYR A 220 8.69 7.21 -10.99
C TYR A 220 8.20 8.64 -10.72
N GLU A 221 8.66 9.62 -11.50
CA GLU A 221 8.26 11.03 -11.37
C GLU A 221 6.75 11.21 -11.59
N ARG A 222 6.17 10.56 -12.62
CA ARG A 222 4.72 10.57 -12.86
C ARG A 222 3.93 10.03 -11.67
N GLN A 223 4.38 8.92 -11.10
CA GLN A 223 3.72 8.31 -9.93
C GLN A 223 3.86 9.18 -8.68
N ALA A 224 5.02 9.83 -8.47
CA ALA A 224 5.24 10.73 -7.35
C ALA A 224 4.28 11.93 -7.39
N ILE A 225 4.16 12.57 -8.57
CA ILE A 225 3.23 13.69 -8.79
C ILE A 225 1.78 13.24 -8.52
N SER A 226 1.37 12.10 -9.08
CA SER A 226 0.03 11.54 -8.91
C SER A 226 -0.29 11.24 -7.43
N GLN A 227 0.67 10.73 -6.66
CA GLN A 227 0.50 10.48 -5.23
C GLN A 227 0.33 11.78 -4.43
N ASP A 228 1.12 12.81 -4.74
CA ASP A 228 1.01 14.11 -4.08
C ASP A 228 -0.32 14.80 -4.42
N GLU A 229 -0.77 14.74 -5.67
CA GLU A 229 -2.08 15.24 -6.08
C GLU A 229 -3.22 14.52 -5.35
N ARG A 230 -3.17 13.19 -5.24
CA ARG A 230 -4.15 12.40 -4.47
C ARG A 230 -4.12 12.77 -2.98
N ARG A 231 -2.94 13.02 -2.40
CA ARG A 231 -2.81 13.45 -1.00
C ARG A 231 -3.45 14.80 -0.79
N VAL A 232 -3.19 15.77 -1.66
CA VAL A 232 -3.81 17.09 -1.60
C VAL A 232 -5.33 16.97 -1.73
N GLN A 233 -5.82 16.20 -2.71
CA GLN A 233 -7.25 15.99 -2.92
C GLN A 233 -7.94 15.30 -1.72
N ASN A 234 -7.30 14.28 -1.14
CA ASN A 234 -7.85 13.61 0.03
C ASN A 234 -7.91 14.55 1.25
N GLU A 235 -6.91 15.42 1.42
CA GLU A 235 -6.90 16.40 2.51
C GLU A 235 -7.94 17.50 2.29
N THR A 236 -8.09 18.02 1.06
CA THR A 236 -9.14 19.00 0.75
C THR A 236 -10.53 18.44 0.98
N GLU A 237 -10.78 17.20 0.56
CA GLU A 237 -12.04 16.49 0.84
C GLU A 237 -12.25 16.25 2.34
N ARG A 238 -11.19 15.91 3.08
CA ARG A 238 -11.27 15.72 4.54
C ARG A 238 -11.65 17.03 5.22
N VAL A 239 -11.02 18.14 4.86
CA VAL A 239 -11.33 19.48 5.39
C VAL A 239 -12.77 19.89 5.03
N ALA A 240 -13.20 19.67 3.79
CA ALA A 240 -14.57 19.95 3.35
C ALA A 240 -15.61 19.13 4.14
N ARG A 241 -15.35 17.83 4.34
CA ARG A 241 -16.21 16.96 5.17
C ARG A 241 -16.31 17.46 6.61
N LEU A 242 -15.19 17.85 7.22
CA LEU A 242 -15.19 18.39 8.59
C LEU A 242 -15.94 19.71 8.68
N ALA A 243 -15.77 20.62 7.71
CA ALA A 243 -16.49 21.88 7.66
C ALA A 243 -18.01 21.67 7.54
N GLU A 244 -18.43 20.69 6.74
CA GLU A 244 -19.85 20.33 6.58
C GLU A 244 -20.45 19.71 7.85
N VAL A 245 -19.70 18.82 8.54
CA VAL A 245 -20.12 18.29 9.85
C VAL A 245 -20.30 19.42 10.86
N GLU A 246 -19.36 20.36 10.92
CA GLU A 246 -19.44 21.47 11.85
C GLU A 246 -20.57 22.44 11.51
N ARG A 247 -20.81 22.69 10.21
CA ARG A 247 -21.99 23.44 9.75
C ARG A 247 -23.29 22.78 10.23
N ASN A 248 -23.44 21.48 10.02
CA ASN A 248 -24.64 20.74 10.41
C ASN A 248 -24.82 20.68 11.93
N ARG A 249 -23.73 20.56 12.70
CA ARG A 249 -23.76 20.67 14.17
C ARG A 249 -24.33 22.01 14.62
N ARG A 250 -23.88 23.11 14.02
CA ARG A 250 -24.34 24.47 14.35
C ARG A 250 -25.82 24.67 14.00
N ILE A 251 -26.27 24.16 12.86
CA ILE A 251 -27.69 24.15 12.45
C ILE A 251 -28.54 23.43 13.50
N SER A 252 -28.20 22.17 13.84
CA SER A 252 -28.95 21.37 14.81
C SER A 252 -28.99 22.07 16.18
N THR A 253 -27.83 22.54 16.66
CA THR A 253 -27.73 23.23 17.95
C THR A 253 -28.65 24.44 18.03
N MET A 254 -28.70 25.25 16.97
CA MET A 254 -29.56 26.44 16.95
C MET A 254 -31.05 26.07 16.84
N GLN A 255 -31.38 25.06 16.03
CA GLN A 255 -32.75 24.55 15.89
C GLN A 255 -33.29 23.98 17.21
N ASP A 256 -32.48 23.18 17.90
CA ASP A 256 -32.86 22.56 19.18
C ASP A 256 -33.10 23.63 20.25
N LYS A 257 -32.18 24.59 20.38
CA LYS A 257 -32.32 25.71 21.33
C LYS A 257 -33.55 26.56 21.03
N ALA A 258 -33.75 26.95 19.77
CA ALA A 258 -34.89 27.76 19.38
C ALA A 258 -36.21 27.02 19.65
N SER A 259 -36.28 25.73 19.33
CA SER A 259 -37.45 24.88 19.60
C SER A 259 -37.75 24.80 21.09
N SER A 260 -36.71 24.62 21.92
CA SER A 260 -36.86 24.58 23.37
C SER A 260 -37.37 25.88 23.98
N VAL A 261 -37.02 27.03 23.41
CA VAL A 261 -37.33 28.36 23.97
C VAL A 261 -38.62 28.96 23.40
N LEU A 262 -38.84 28.80 22.10
CA LEU A 262 -39.91 29.47 21.34
C LEU A 262 -41.02 28.52 20.88
N GLY A 263 -40.82 27.20 20.99
CA GLY A 263 -41.79 26.20 20.56
C GLY A 263 -42.19 26.40 19.09
N GLN A 264 -43.49 26.61 18.85
CA GLN A 264 -44.05 26.79 17.50
C GLN A 264 -43.50 28.02 16.75
N LEU A 265 -42.98 29.02 17.47
CA LEU A 265 -42.41 30.22 16.86
C LEU A 265 -40.94 30.06 16.45
N ALA A 266 -40.31 28.94 16.81
CA ALA A 266 -38.88 28.71 16.59
C ALA A 266 -38.48 28.84 15.12
N GLN A 267 -39.18 28.14 14.22
CA GLN A 267 -38.86 28.13 12.80
C GLN A 267 -38.96 29.53 12.19
N HIS A 268 -40.01 30.28 12.54
CA HIS A 268 -40.19 31.63 12.06
C HIS A 268 -39.05 32.55 12.52
N TRP A 269 -38.66 32.47 13.80
CA TRP A 269 -37.56 33.26 14.34
C TRP A 269 -36.22 32.90 13.68
N LEU A 270 -35.93 31.61 13.47
CA LEU A 270 -34.69 31.14 12.86
C LEU A 270 -34.48 31.68 11.43
N THR A 271 -35.57 31.87 10.68
CA THR A 271 -35.52 32.30 9.27
C THR A 271 -35.83 33.78 9.06
N THR A 272 -36.12 34.53 10.13
CA THR A 272 -36.47 35.95 10.03
C THR A 272 -35.27 36.82 10.38
N ALA A 273 -35.02 37.83 9.56
CA ALA A 273 -33.99 38.84 9.80
C ALA A 273 -34.21 39.52 11.17
N ASN A 274 -33.16 39.58 11.98
CA ASN A 274 -33.23 40.17 13.32
C ASN A 274 -32.34 41.41 13.39
N ALA A 275 -32.93 42.55 13.79
CA ALA A 275 -32.21 43.82 13.89
C ALA A 275 -31.04 43.79 14.90
N GLN A 276 -31.13 42.97 15.96
CA GLN A 276 -30.05 42.78 16.94
C GLN A 276 -28.92 41.88 16.41
N LEU A 277 -29.16 41.22 15.28
CA LEU A 277 -28.23 40.35 14.57
C LEU A 277 -27.81 40.97 13.23
N ASP A 278 -27.72 42.31 13.18
CA ASP A 278 -27.31 43.08 12.00
C ASP A 278 -28.19 42.81 10.76
N GLY A 279 -29.46 42.49 10.98
CA GLY A 279 -30.41 42.15 9.91
C GLY A 279 -30.22 40.76 9.31
N LYS A 280 -29.29 39.94 9.81
CA LYS A 280 -29.15 38.54 9.42
C LYS A 280 -30.18 37.67 10.14
N THR A 281 -30.45 36.50 9.57
CA THR A 281 -31.23 35.47 10.27
C THR A 281 -30.34 34.79 11.32
N PRO A 282 -30.90 34.37 12.47
CA PRO A 282 -30.15 33.60 13.47
C PRO A 282 -29.50 32.34 12.89
N LEU A 283 -30.17 31.68 11.95
CA LEU A 283 -29.67 30.45 11.33
C LEU A 283 -28.49 30.71 10.39
N ASP A 284 -28.55 31.77 9.58
CA ASP A 284 -27.43 32.14 8.68
C ASP A 284 -26.18 32.50 9.48
N LEU A 285 -26.34 33.24 10.60
CA LEU A 285 -25.21 33.53 11.49
C LEU A 285 -24.59 32.27 12.08
N ALA A 286 -25.40 31.31 12.54
CA ALA A 286 -24.90 30.05 13.07
C ALA A 286 -24.16 29.22 12.01
N ILE A 287 -24.65 29.23 10.76
CA ILE A 287 -23.99 28.57 9.62
C ILE A 287 -22.65 29.23 9.28
N ASP A 288 -22.56 30.55 9.36
CA ASP A 288 -21.36 31.31 9.02
C ASP A 288 -20.18 30.98 9.96
N SER A 289 -20.39 30.95 11.28
CA SER A 289 -19.31 30.70 12.26
C SER A 289 -19.79 30.27 13.65
N ASP A 290 -18.89 29.75 14.48
CA ASP A 290 -19.14 29.50 15.91
C ASP A 290 -19.46 30.78 16.69
N GLU A 291 -18.82 31.90 16.33
CA GLU A 291 -19.12 33.21 16.90
C GLU A 291 -20.55 33.65 16.55
N GLY A 292 -20.96 33.42 15.30
CA GLY A 292 -22.33 33.67 14.86
C GLY A 292 -23.35 32.80 15.61
N LEU A 293 -23.05 31.52 15.86
CA LEU A 293 -23.87 30.65 16.72
C LEU A 293 -23.97 31.19 18.15
N ALA A 294 -22.87 31.67 18.72
CA ALA A 294 -22.86 32.25 20.06
C ALA A 294 -23.74 33.51 20.12
N ARG A 295 -23.61 34.42 19.15
CA ARG A 295 -24.45 35.63 19.04
C ARG A 295 -25.94 35.30 18.92
N ALA A 296 -26.30 34.39 18.03
CA ALA A 296 -27.68 33.95 17.85
C ALA A 296 -28.24 33.29 19.14
N THR A 297 -27.44 32.49 19.83
CA THR A 297 -27.79 31.91 21.13
C THR A 297 -28.04 32.99 22.18
N SER A 298 -27.17 34.00 22.26
CA SER A 298 -27.30 35.09 23.23
C SER A 298 -28.56 35.92 23.01
N GLU A 299 -28.91 36.21 21.76
CA GLU A 299 -30.17 36.90 21.46
C GLU A 299 -31.40 36.07 21.83
N LEU A 300 -31.36 34.76 21.58
CA LEU A 300 -32.44 33.86 22.01
C LEU A 300 -32.60 33.87 23.54
N ALA A 301 -31.49 33.84 24.28
CA ALA A 301 -31.50 33.91 25.74
C ALA A 301 -32.05 35.25 26.25
N ARG A 302 -31.66 36.37 25.63
CA ARG A 302 -32.19 37.70 25.95
C ARG A 302 -33.71 37.73 25.78
N MET A 303 -34.22 37.28 24.63
CA MET A 303 -35.67 37.24 24.36
C MET A 303 -36.43 36.36 25.36
N HIS A 304 -35.85 35.22 25.74
CA HIS A 304 -36.45 34.34 26.74
C HIS A 304 -36.54 35.02 28.11
N SER A 305 -35.46 35.67 28.56
CA SER A 305 -35.45 36.41 29.82
C SER A 305 -36.46 37.55 29.83
N GLU A 306 -36.52 38.35 28.75
CA GLU A 306 -37.50 39.44 28.62
C GLU A 306 -38.93 38.94 28.68
N ARG A 307 -39.21 37.77 28.08
CA ARG A 307 -40.53 37.14 28.15
C ARG A 307 -40.88 36.71 29.57
N ILE A 308 -39.97 36.05 30.28
CA ILE A 308 -40.19 35.64 31.67
C ILE A 308 -40.41 36.87 32.57
N GLU A 309 -39.62 37.91 32.39
CA GLU A 309 -39.78 39.18 33.14
C GLU A 309 -41.14 39.84 32.86
N ALA A 310 -41.59 39.85 31.60
CA ALA A 310 -42.91 40.37 31.25
C ALA A 310 -44.05 39.53 31.84
N GLU A 311 -43.95 38.20 31.78
CA GLU A 311 -44.94 37.26 32.33
C GLU A 311 -45.03 37.36 33.86
N THR A 312 -43.89 37.46 34.55
CA THR A 312 -43.83 37.64 36.01
C THR A 312 -44.43 38.98 36.43
N LEU A 313 -44.08 40.07 35.75
CA LEU A 313 -44.65 41.40 36.00
C LEU A 313 -46.18 41.41 35.77
N ALA A 314 -46.66 40.74 34.73
CA ALA A 314 -48.09 40.60 34.45
C ALA A 314 -48.80 39.78 35.53
N ALA A 315 -48.21 38.67 35.97
CA ALA A 315 -48.75 37.84 37.03
C ALA A 315 -48.83 38.59 38.38
N ASP A 316 -47.80 39.38 38.72
CA ASP A 316 -47.80 40.17 39.95
C ASP A 316 -48.84 41.30 39.90
N LYS A 317 -48.99 41.98 38.77
CA LYS A 317 -50.08 42.95 38.56
C LYS A 317 -51.46 42.28 38.71
N ALA A 318 -51.65 41.10 38.12
CA ALA A 318 -52.91 40.36 38.24
C ALA A 318 -53.20 39.93 39.69
N ARG A 319 -52.18 39.48 40.44
CA ARG A 319 -52.30 39.15 41.87
C ARG A 319 -52.69 40.38 42.70
N GLN A 320 -52.02 41.52 42.47
CA GLN A 320 -52.35 42.78 43.14
C GLN A 320 -53.79 43.20 42.85
N GLN A 321 -54.22 43.11 41.60
CA GLN A 321 -55.59 43.47 41.21
C GLN A 321 -56.64 42.52 41.81
N ALA A 322 -56.36 41.21 41.87
CA ALA A 322 -57.24 40.24 42.52
C ALA A 322 -57.34 40.47 44.04
N ALA A 323 -56.24 40.83 44.71
CA ALA A 323 -56.23 41.18 46.13
C ALA A 323 -57.04 42.45 46.40
N LEU A 324 -56.88 43.48 45.56
CA LEU A 324 -57.68 44.71 45.59
C LEU A 324 -59.18 44.41 45.46
N GLU A 325 -59.56 43.60 44.47
CA GLU A 325 -60.97 43.25 44.22
C GLU A 325 -61.55 42.44 45.39
N LYS A 326 -60.80 41.47 45.93
CA LYS A 326 -61.19 40.72 47.14
C LYS A 326 -61.47 41.67 48.31
N ASN A 327 -60.59 42.63 48.57
CA ASN A 327 -60.73 43.57 49.68
C ASN A 327 -61.95 44.48 49.49
N ARG A 328 -62.21 44.93 48.26
CA ARG A 328 -63.41 45.70 47.91
C ARG A 328 -64.70 44.90 48.07
N LEU A 329 -64.71 43.63 47.67
CA LEU A 329 -65.84 42.73 47.87
C LEU A 329 -66.11 42.50 49.36
N GLU A 330 -65.06 42.26 50.15
CA GLU A 330 -65.20 42.06 51.60
C GLU A 330 -65.75 43.30 52.30
N LEU A 331 -65.29 44.50 51.90
CA LEU A 331 -65.82 45.76 52.40
C LEU A 331 -67.30 45.94 52.05
N THR A 332 -67.68 45.66 50.79
CA THR A 332 -69.05 45.78 50.30
C THR A 332 -69.98 44.79 51.02
N ALA A 333 -69.56 43.53 51.14
CA ALA A 333 -70.32 42.51 51.86
C ALA A 333 -70.52 42.85 53.34
N LEU A 334 -69.54 43.51 53.98
CA LEU A 334 -69.73 43.99 55.35
C LEU A 334 -70.73 45.15 55.42
N ALA A 335 -70.68 46.09 54.46
CA ALA A 335 -71.62 47.19 54.38
C ALA A 335 -73.05 46.67 54.18
N ASP A 336 -73.25 45.72 53.27
CA ASP A 336 -74.54 45.08 53.01
C ASP A 336 -75.10 44.39 54.26
N LYS A 337 -74.26 43.72 55.05
CA LYS A 337 -74.67 43.09 56.32
C LYS A 337 -75.10 44.10 57.39
N ARG A 338 -74.59 45.33 57.36
CA ARG A 338 -74.86 46.36 58.39
C ARG A 338 -75.97 47.33 58.00
N ALA A 339 -76.32 47.40 56.72
CA ALA A 339 -77.34 48.31 56.20
C ALA A 339 -78.75 47.69 56.28
N ARG A 340 -79.76 48.55 56.51
CA ARG A 340 -81.17 48.12 56.47
C ARG A 340 -81.69 47.88 55.05
N ASP A 341 -81.08 48.51 54.05
CA ASP A 341 -81.37 48.31 52.63
C ASP A 341 -80.07 48.36 51.78
N PRO A 342 -80.07 47.76 50.58
CA PRO A 342 -78.88 47.75 49.70
C PRO A 342 -78.44 49.14 49.21
N VAL A 343 -79.35 50.12 49.19
CA VAL A 343 -79.06 51.47 48.69
C VAL A 343 -78.16 52.21 49.67
N ARG A 344 -78.37 52.04 50.98
CA ARG A 344 -77.53 52.63 52.04
C ARG A 344 -76.14 52.03 52.10
N ALA A 345 -76.00 50.71 51.92
CA ALA A 345 -74.70 50.05 51.82
C ALA A 345 -73.90 50.60 50.63
N HIS A 346 -74.55 50.68 49.46
CA HIS A 346 -73.96 51.25 48.26
C HIS A 346 -73.55 52.72 48.44
N LEU A 347 -74.42 53.52 49.06
CA LEU A 347 -74.17 54.93 49.34
C LEU A 347 -72.96 55.09 50.26
N TRP A 348 -72.84 54.31 51.34
CA TRP A 348 -71.69 54.38 52.22
C TRP A 348 -70.38 54.02 51.51
N CYS A 349 -70.36 52.92 50.74
CA CYS A 349 -69.16 52.49 50.02
C CYS A 349 -68.69 53.51 48.97
N LYS A 350 -69.61 54.25 48.35
CA LYS A 350 -69.32 55.18 47.24
C LYS A 350 -69.40 56.66 47.59
N SER A 351 -69.70 57.03 48.83
CA SER A 351 -69.71 58.43 49.27
C SER A 351 -68.38 58.82 49.90
N PRO A 352 -67.94 60.09 49.73
CA PRO A 352 -66.81 60.65 50.48
C PRO A 352 -66.99 60.44 51.99
N ASN A 353 -65.98 59.88 52.66
CA ASN A 353 -66.01 59.71 54.12
C ASN A 353 -65.00 60.67 54.78
N PRO A 354 -65.42 61.60 55.65
CA PRO A 354 -64.52 62.55 56.31
C PRO A 354 -63.41 61.87 57.13
N LYS A 355 -63.68 60.71 57.73
CA LYS A 355 -62.68 59.95 58.50
C LYS A 355 -61.62 59.28 57.61
N LEU A 356 -61.86 59.22 56.30
CA LEU A 356 -60.92 58.76 55.28
C LEU A 356 -60.37 59.94 54.45
N GLY A 357 -60.39 61.16 55.00
CA GLY A 357 -59.89 62.35 54.31
C GLY A 357 -60.71 62.76 53.08
N GLY A 358 -62.01 62.39 53.05
CA GLY A 358 -62.90 62.69 51.92
C GLY A 358 -62.83 61.66 50.78
N GLN A 359 -62.02 60.61 50.89
CA GLN A 359 -62.03 59.52 49.92
C GLN A 359 -63.25 58.60 50.12
N ARG A 360 -63.68 57.96 49.03
CA ARG A 360 -64.72 56.92 49.08
C ARG A 360 -64.14 55.66 49.70
N PRO A 361 -64.81 54.97 50.65
CA PRO A 361 -64.28 53.75 51.27
C PRO A 361 -63.84 52.67 50.28
N ILE A 362 -64.55 52.53 49.15
CA ILE A 362 -64.20 51.55 48.10
C ILE A 362 -62.91 51.90 47.35
N ASP A 363 -62.58 53.18 47.24
CA ASP A 363 -61.35 53.65 46.60
C ASP A 363 -60.18 53.67 47.59
N TYR A 364 -60.45 53.98 48.86
CA TYR A 364 -59.45 53.94 49.93
C TYR A 364 -58.94 52.53 50.18
N CYS A 365 -59.79 51.51 49.97
CA CYS A 365 -59.48 50.09 50.21
C CYS A 365 -58.51 49.52 49.16
N VAL A 366 -57.24 49.96 49.22
CA VAL A 366 -56.16 49.57 48.30
C VAL A 366 -55.26 48.44 48.82
N ASP A 367 -55.39 48.08 50.09
CA ASP A 367 -54.66 46.97 50.71
C ASP A 367 -55.39 46.46 51.96
N ASP A 368 -54.87 45.41 52.60
CA ASP A 368 -55.48 44.80 53.79
C ASP A 368 -55.48 45.73 55.01
N ARG A 369 -54.59 46.72 55.06
CA ARG A 369 -54.55 47.71 56.14
C ARG A 369 -55.65 48.74 55.94
N ALA A 370 -55.83 49.22 54.72
CA ALA A 370 -56.88 50.14 54.35
C ALA A 370 -58.26 49.49 54.50
N LEU A 371 -58.40 48.20 54.18
CA LEU A 371 -59.62 47.44 54.47
C LEU A 371 -59.95 47.47 55.97
N ARG A 372 -58.96 47.21 56.85
CA ARG A 372 -59.16 47.27 58.30
C ARG A 372 -59.63 48.66 58.76
N ILE A 373 -59.00 49.72 58.26
CA ILE A 373 -59.39 51.10 58.56
C ILE A 373 -60.83 51.38 58.08
N CYS A 374 -61.18 50.96 56.87
CA CYS A 374 -62.55 51.08 56.35
C CYS A 374 -63.57 50.33 57.23
N LYS A 375 -63.23 49.14 57.72
CA LYS A 375 -64.09 48.35 58.64
C LYS A 375 -64.27 49.03 60.00
N GLU A 376 -63.22 49.67 60.54
CA GLU A 376 -63.24 50.41 61.82
C GLU A 376 -64.08 51.69 61.74
N VAL A 377 -63.98 52.40 60.62
CA VAL A 377 -64.71 53.65 60.38
C VAL A 377 -66.19 53.41 60.06
N MET A 378 -66.54 52.21 59.55
CA MET A 378 -67.91 51.82 59.26
C MET A 378 -68.75 51.74 60.55
N PRO A 379 -69.88 52.47 60.65
CA PRO A 379 -70.82 52.37 61.77
C PRO A 379 -71.29 50.93 62.03
N ALA A 380 -71.70 50.63 63.26
CA ALA A 380 -72.23 49.32 63.63
C ALA A 380 -73.56 48.98 62.92
N SER A 381 -74.31 49.99 62.45
CA SER A 381 -75.50 49.87 61.62
C SER A 381 -75.58 51.07 60.65
N LEU A 382 -75.94 50.82 59.38
CA LEU A 382 -76.00 51.79 58.26
C LEU A 382 -77.44 52.13 57.83
#